data_AF-R1D8R5-F1
#
_entry.id   AF-R1D8R5-F1
#
_cell.length_a   1.000
_cell.length_b   1.000
_cell.length_c   1.000
_cell.angle_alpha   90.00
_cell.angle_beta   90.00
_cell.angle_gamma   90.00
#
_symmetry.space_group_name_H-M   'P 1'
#
loop_
_entity.id
_entity.type
_entity.pdbx_description
1 polymer ?
#
loop_
_entity_poly.entity_id
_entity_poly.type
_entity_poly.pdbx_seq_one_letter_code
_entity_poly.pdbx_strand_id
1 'polypeptide(L)'
;MPPFSFAAHLDAAAGHWSTQAQIPRGPKIAKLLELIEGPADVDNSDDKFLVFSASAHLLDLVAGALAATYPPGFFVRAREGESALSRFRDEPECCGLLLESGTFAAGLTLTNASTCYVLEPQLDPAAQTQLESRIYRPGQTRDVRIVHLYMSGTIEERIVQRHPDFVFE
;
A
#
# COMPACT_ATOMS: atom_id res chain seq x y z
N MET A 1 6.47 -5.62 -32.50
CA MET A 1 6.58 -4.82 -31.25
C MET A 1 8.07 -4.61 -31.00
N PRO A 2 8.57 -3.36 -30.89
CA PRO A 2 9.97 -3.16 -30.54
C PRO A 2 10.19 -3.53 -29.06
N PRO A 3 11.38 -4.04 -28.69
CA PRO A 3 11.72 -4.26 -27.30
C PRO A 3 11.87 -2.92 -26.57
N PHE A 4 11.48 -2.90 -25.30
CA PHE A 4 11.69 -1.76 -24.39
C PHE A 4 13.16 -1.33 -24.43
N SER A 5 13.42 -0.09 -24.86
CA SER A 5 14.76 0.51 -24.81
C SER A 5 14.93 1.23 -23.47
N PHE A 6 15.94 0.83 -22.69
CA PHE A 6 16.34 1.52 -21.48
C PHE A 6 17.50 2.46 -21.84
N ALA A 7 17.29 3.77 -21.76
CA ALA A 7 18.36 4.74 -21.93
C ALA A 7 19.15 4.84 -20.61
N ALA A 8 20.37 4.29 -20.58
CA ALA A 8 21.33 4.53 -19.53
C ALA A 8 22.22 5.71 -19.95
N HIS A 9 22.26 6.78 -19.14
CA HIS A 9 23.22 7.87 -19.31
C HIS A 9 24.52 7.51 -18.60
N LEU A 10 25.64 7.56 -19.32
CA LEU A 10 26.98 7.34 -18.76
C LEU A 10 27.49 8.67 -18.21
N ASP A 11 27.59 8.79 -16.89
CA ASP A 11 28.37 9.88 -16.27
C ASP A 11 29.86 9.51 -16.34
N ALA A 12 30.58 10.22 -17.20
CA ALA A 12 31.99 9.96 -17.49
C ALA A 12 32.93 10.26 -16.32
N ALA A 13 32.46 10.85 -15.21
CA ALA A 13 33.33 11.32 -14.13
C ALA A 13 33.56 10.33 -12.98
N ALA A 14 32.74 9.29 -12.80
CA ALA A 14 32.71 8.56 -11.52
C ALA A 14 33.19 7.10 -11.54
N GLY A 15 33.40 6.43 -12.70
CA GLY A 15 33.97 5.08 -12.76
C GLY A 15 33.20 3.98 -12.00
N HIS A 16 32.01 4.26 -11.47
CA HIS A 16 31.15 3.35 -10.74
C HIS A 16 29.76 3.38 -11.37
N TRP A 17 29.11 2.22 -11.47
CA TRP A 17 27.69 2.14 -11.75
C TRP A 17 26.96 2.83 -10.60
N SER A 18 26.39 4.01 -10.86
CA SER A 18 25.45 4.62 -9.92
C SER A 18 24.09 3.98 -10.16
N THR A 19 23.63 3.13 -9.24
CA THR A 19 22.21 2.73 -9.19
C THR A 19 21.41 3.86 -8.56
N GLN A 20 21.45 5.06 -9.13
CA GLN A 20 20.27 5.93 -9.08
C GLN A 20 19.31 5.46 -10.18
N ALA A 21 18.89 4.20 -10.10
CA ALA A 21 17.67 3.79 -10.75
C ALA A 21 16.58 4.58 -10.02
N GLN A 22 16.07 5.64 -10.65
CA GLN A 22 14.77 6.17 -10.27
C GLN A 22 13.83 4.97 -10.23
N ILE A 23 13.42 4.54 -9.03
CA ILE A 23 12.43 3.48 -8.89
C ILE A 23 11.24 3.94 -9.73
N PRO A 24 10.85 3.23 -10.80
CA PRO A 24 9.77 3.69 -11.65
C PRO A 24 8.52 3.85 -10.78
N ARG A 25 8.17 5.09 -10.45
CA ARG A 25 6.97 5.40 -9.68
C ARG A 25 5.80 5.29 -10.64
N GLY A 26 5.32 4.06 -10.85
CA GLY A 26 4.07 3.83 -11.58
C GLY A 26 2.94 4.67 -10.97
N PRO A 27 1.88 4.99 -11.74
CA PRO A 27 0.85 5.95 -11.32
C PRO A 27 0.20 5.61 -9.97
N LYS A 28 0.00 4.32 -9.66
CA LYS A 28 -0.52 3.86 -8.37
C LYS A 28 0.44 4.14 -7.20
N ILE A 29 1.73 3.90 -7.39
CA ILE A 29 2.74 4.16 -6.34
C ILE A 29 2.87 5.67 -6.11
N ALA A 30 2.87 6.47 -7.18
CA ALA A 30 2.89 7.92 -7.07
C ALA A 30 1.67 8.43 -6.30
N LYS A 31 0.46 7.94 -6.64
CA LYS A 31 -0.76 8.32 -5.94
C LYS A 31 -0.79 7.84 -4.49
N LEU A 32 -0.29 6.64 -4.21
CA LEU A 32 -0.16 6.12 -2.84
C LEU A 32 0.73 7.04 -1.99
N LEU A 33 1.90 7.42 -2.49
CA LEU A 33 2.80 8.33 -1.76
C LEU A 33 2.14 9.68 -1.51
N GLU A 34 1.46 10.25 -2.50
CA GLU A 34 0.69 11.50 -2.35
C GLU A 34 -0.40 11.37 -1.26
N LEU A 35 -1.08 10.23 -1.18
CA LEU A 35 -2.12 9.98 -0.17
C LEU A 35 -1.54 9.79 1.23
N ILE A 36 -0.37 9.15 1.36
CA ILE A 36 0.33 9.01 2.64
C ILE A 36 0.87 10.38 3.11
N GLU A 37 1.31 11.23 2.18
CA GLU A 37 1.77 12.61 2.44
C GLU A 37 0.62 13.63 2.58
N GLY A 38 -0.63 13.23 2.26
CA GLY A 38 -1.82 14.08 2.27
C GLY A 38 -2.00 14.83 3.59
N PRO A 39 -2.81 15.92 3.60
CA PRO A 39 -2.73 16.99 4.60
C PRO A 39 -2.62 16.38 5.99
N ALA A 40 -1.43 16.52 6.59
CA ALA A 40 -1.19 16.10 7.95
C ALA A 40 -2.29 16.76 8.79
N ASP A 41 -3.27 15.98 9.24
CA ASP A 41 -4.07 16.40 10.37
C ASP A 41 -3.04 16.48 11.50
N VAL A 42 -2.70 17.73 11.82
CA VAL A 42 -1.53 18.17 12.60
C VAL A 42 -1.55 17.61 14.04
N ASP A 43 -2.57 16.83 14.39
CA ASP A 43 -2.83 16.32 15.74
C ASP A 43 -2.61 14.80 15.91
N ASN A 44 -2.26 14.03 14.88
CA ASN A 44 -2.28 12.56 14.98
C ASN A 44 -0.94 11.88 14.62
N SER A 45 0.02 11.93 15.55
CA SER A 45 1.28 11.20 15.44
C SER A 45 1.15 9.67 15.47
N ASP A 46 -0.08 9.16 15.63
CA ASP A 46 -0.43 7.74 15.77
C ASP A 46 -1.21 7.17 14.55
N ASP A 47 -1.32 7.92 13.45
CA ASP A 47 -2.06 7.44 12.27
C ASP A 47 -1.27 6.39 11.49
N LYS A 48 -1.54 5.13 11.85
CA LYS A 48 -1.04 3.96 11.12
C LYS A 48 -1.90 3.66 9.91
N PHE A 49 -1.25 3.19 8.85
CA PHE A 49 -1.91 2.81 7.61
C PHE A 49 -1.57 1.39 7.18
N LEU A 50 -2.51 0.81 6.43
CA LEU A 50 -2.36 -0.47 5.76
C LEU A 50 -2.22 -0.24 4.27
N VAL A 51 -1.40 -1.06 3.61
CA VAL A 51 -1.42 -1.16 2.14
C VAL A 51 -1.69 -2.60 1.77
N PHE A 52 -2.78 -2.82 1.05
CA PHE A 52 -3.20 -4.13 0.60
C PHE A 52 -3.01 -4.29 -0.91
N SER A 53 -2.54 -5.48 -1.31
CA SER A 53 -2.40 -5.89 -2.70
C SER A 53 -2.47 -7.41 -2.81
N ALA A 54 -3.08 -7.92 -3.87
CA ALA A 54 -2.99 -9.34 -4.23
C ALA A 54 -1.66 -9.65 -4.92
N SER A 55 -1.03 -8.65 -5.54
CA SER A 55 0.30 -8.75 -6.15
C SER A 55 1.43 -8.53 -5.15
N ALA A 56 2.16 -9.60 -4.81
CA ALA A 56 3.38 -9.52 -4.01
C ALA A 56 4.46 -8.65 -4.69
N HIS A 57 4.53 -8.72 -6.03
CA HIS A 57 5.46 -7.89 -6.81
C HIS A 57 5.15 -6.40 -6.67
N LEU A 58 3.86 -6.01 -6.68
CA LEU A 58 3.48 -4.61 -6.47
C LEU A 58 3.86 -4.14 -5.06
N LEU A 59 3.74 -4.99 -4.04
CA LEU A 59 4.19 -4.67 -2.69
C LEU A 59 5.71 -4.57 -2.56
N ASP A 60 6.47 -5.33 -3.35
CA ASP A 60 7.91 -5.14 -3.43
C ASP A 60 8.27 -3.76 -4.00
N LEU A 61 7.55 -3.30 -5.03
CA LEU A 61 7.75 -1.96 -5.58
C LEU A 61 7.34 -0.85 -4.60
N VAL A 62 6.22 -1.03 -3.90
CA VAL A 62 5.77 -0.10 -2.85
C VAL A 62 6.78 -0.03 -1.72
N ALA A 63 7.29 -1.17 -1.24
CA ALA A 63 8.30 -1.19 -0.21
C ALA A 63 9.58 -0.47 -0.63
N GLY A 64 10.02 -0.65 -1.89
CA GLY A 64 11.16 0.09 -2.44
C GLY A 64 10.91 1.59 -2.46
N ALA A 65 9.71 2.02 -2.88
CA ALA A 65 9.33 3.42 -2.91
C ALA A 65 9.23 4.05 -1.52
N LEU A 66 8.67 3.33 -0.54
CA LEU A 66 8.59 3.76 0.85
C LEU A 66 9.99 3.86 1.48
N ALA A 67 10.85 2.86 1.27
CA ALA A 67 12.22 2.87 1.80
C ALA A 67 13.09 3.99 1.20
N ALA A 68 12.79 4.43 -0.02
CA ALA A 68 13.47 5.58 -0.64
C ALA A 68 12.95 6.94 -0.15
N THR A 69 11.78 6.98 0.51
CA THR A 69 11.08 8.22 0.88
C THR A 69 11.06 8.44 2.40
N TYR A 70 10.98 7.37 3.18
CA TYR A 70 10.78 7.40 4.64
C TYR A 70 11.96 6.75 5.38
N PRO A 71 12.18 7.10 6.67
CA PRO A 71 13.27 6.53 7.46
C PRO A 71 13.13 5.02 7.66
N PRO A 72 14.25 4.31 7.95
CA PRO A 72 14.21 2.91 8.33
C PRO A 72 13.25 2.65 9.49
N GLY A 73 12.46 1.57 9.41
CA GLY A 73 11.47 1.22 10.43
C GLY A 73 10.09 1.81 10.22
N PHE A 74 9.91 2.76 9.28
CA PHE A 74 8.63 3.40 8.98
C PHE A 74 7.49 2.42 8.62
N PHE A 75 7.84 1.29 8.00
CA PHE A 75 6.89 0.25 7.64
C PHE A 75 7.48 -1.15 7.85
N VAL A 76 6.59 -2.13 7.92
CA VAL A 76 6.90 -3.56 7.99
C VAL A 76 6.03 -4.34 7.01
N ARG A 77 6.37 -5.61 6.76
CA ARG A 77 5.56 -6.49 5.90
C ARG A 77 4.95 -7.61 6.72
N ALA A 78 3.67 -7.89 6.53
CA ALA A 78 2.98 -8.96 7.25
C ALA A 78 3.62 -10.35 7.05
N ARG A 79 4.24 -10.58 5.88
CA ARG A 79 4.97 -11.82 5.58
C ARG A 79 6.20 -12.07 6.46
N GLU A 80 6.67 -11.07 7.20
CA GLU A 80 7.76 -11.18 8.18
C GLU A 80 7.30 -11.78 9.51
N GLY A 81 5.99 -12.03 9.68
CA GLY A 81 5.41 -12.77 10.81
C GLY A 81 5.06 -11.91 12.02
N GLU A 82 4.92 -12.55 13.18
CA GLU A 82 4.41 -11.93 14.41
C GLU A 82 5.30 -10.78 14.93
N SER A 83 6.60 -10.82 14.66
CA SER A 83 7.49 -9.73 15.01
C SER A 83 7.10 -8.45 14.28
N ALA A 84 6.90 -8.50 12.96
CA ALA A 84 6.44 -7.34 12.19
C ALA A 84 5.07 -6.84 12.67
N LEU A 85 4.14 -7.74 12.97
CA LEU A 85 2.82 -7.37 13.49
C LEU A 85 2.92 -6.68 14.85
N SER A 86 3.81 -7.16 15.73
CA SER A 86 4.07 -6.54 17.02
C SER A 86 4.71 -5.16 16.87
N ARG A 87 5.68 -5.01 15.97
CA ARG A 87 6.27 -3.70 15.65
C ARG A 87 5.21 -2.72 15.14
N PHE A 88 4.40 -3.15 14.17
CA PHE A 88 3.30 -2.32 13.67
C PHE A 88 2.27 -1.98 14.75
N ARG A 89 2.04 -2.83 15.74
CA ARG A 89 1.09 -2.54 16.81
C ARG A 89 1.67 -1.62 17.87
N ASP A 90 2.92 -1.86 18.26
CA ASP A 90 3.50 -1.37 19.52
C ASP A 90 4.54 -0.26 19.32
N GLU A 91 5.18 -0.13 18.14
CA GLU A 91 6.18 0.91 17.83
C GLU A 91 5.54 2.14 17.17
N PRO A 92 5.59 3.35 17.76
CA PRO A 92 5.03 4.57 17.17
C PRO A 92 5.68 4.95 15.82
N GLU A 93 6.97 4.69 15.66
CA GLU A 93 7.72 4.94 14.43
C GLU A 93 7.32 4.01 13.27
N CYS A 94 6.65 2.90 13.57
CA CYS A 94 6.15 1.96 12.58
C CYS A 94 4.71 2.34 12.20
N CYS A 95 4.59 3.15 11.15
CA CYS A 95 3.33 3.71 10.68
C CYS A 95 2.67 2.84 9.59
N GLY A 96 3.42 2.01 8.85
CA GLY A 96 2.90 1.26 7.71
C GLY A 96 2.95 -0.26 7.85
N LEU A 97 1.88 -0.96 7.45
CA LEU A 97 1.87 -2.41 7.28
C LEU A 97 1.47 -2.81 5.85
N LEU A 98 2.37 -3.52 5.17
CA LEU A 98 2.11 -4.08 3.83
C LEU A 98 1.53 -5.49 3.94
N LEU A 99 0.37 -5.71 3.30
CA LEU A 99 -0.45 -6.93 3.41
C LEU A 99 -0.71 -7.56 2.04
N GLU A 100 -0.36 -8.84 1.92
CA GLU A 100 -0.66 -9.69 0.76
C GLU A 100 -1.98 -10.45 0.98
N SER A 101 -2.73 -10.71 -0.09
CA SER A 101 -4.01 -11.45 -0.03
C SER A 101 -3.92 -12.81 0.65
N GLY A 102 -2.75 -13.47 0.66
CA GLY A 102 -2.53 -14.74 1.36
C GLY A 102 -2.30 -14.60 2.87
N THR A 103 -1.70 -13.50 3.33
CA THR A 103 -1.43 -13.25 4.77
C THR A 103 -2.67 -12.79 5.54
N PHE A 104 -3.70 -12.37 4.82
CA PHE A 104 -4.96 -11.88 5.37
C PHE A 104 -5.78 -12.97 6.11
N ALA A 105 -5.53 -14.24 5.79
CA ALA A 105 -6.26 -15.38 6.35
C ALA A 105 -5.90 -15.73 7.82
N ALA A 106 -4.86 -15.12 8.39
CA ALA A 106 -4.35 -15.46 9.72
C ALA A 106 -5.18 -14.91 10.91
N GLY A 107 -6.33 -14.27 10.66
CA GLY A 107 -7.18 -13.73 11.73
C GLY A 107 -6.65 -12.42 12.35
N LEU A 108 -5.81 -11.70 11.62
CA LEU A 108 -5.25 -10.41 12.03
C LEU A 108 -6.38 -9.40 12.28
N THR A 109 -6.44 -8.86 13.49
CA THR A 109 -7.30 -7.72 13.83
C THR A 109 -6.46 -6.46 13.68
N LEU A 110 -6.72 -5.68 12.63
CA LEU A 110 -5.87 -4.56 12.21
C LEU A 110 -6.41 -3.21 12.68
N THR A 111 -7.00 -3.20 13.88
CA THR A 111 -7.69 -2.03 14.45
C THR A 111 -6.77 -0.88 14.84
N ASN A 112 -5.46 -1.11 14.81
CA ASN A 112 -4.43 -0.09 15.04
C ASN A 112 -4.29 0.89 13.86
N ALA A 113 -4.84 0.56 12.69
CA ALA A 113 -4.80 1.43 11.53
C ALA A 113 -6.10 2.24 11.38
N SER A 114 -5.97 3.52 11.02
CA SER A 114 -7.09 4.40 10.67
C SER A 114 -7.33 4.49 9.17
N THR A 115 -6.32 4.16 8.35
CA THR A 115 -6.46 4.14 6.88
C THR A 115 -5.99 2.82 6.27
N CYS A 116 -6.71 2.32 5.27
CA CYS A 116 -6.27 1.23 4.42
C CYS A 116 -6.29 1.64 2.94
N TYR A 117 -5.16 1.46 2.26
CA TYR A 117 -5.03 1.65 0.82
C TYR A 117 -5.11 0.29 0.12
N VAL A 118 -6.12 0.11 -0.72
CA VAL A 118 -6.30 -1.10 -1.54
C VAL A 118 -5.82 -0.77 -2.94
N LEU A 119 -4.70 -1.37 -3.37
CA LEU A 119 -4.02 -0.94 -4.59
C LEU A 119 -4.69 -1.44 -5.88
N GLU A 120 -5.60 -2.39 -5.77
CA GLU A 120 -6.30 -3.00 -6.89
C GLU A 120 -7.62 -3.62 -6.44
N PRO A 121 -8.66 -3.57 -7.28
CA PRO A 121 -9.95 -4.13 -6.93
C PRO A 121 -9.88 -5.65 -6.86
N GLN A 122 -10.57 -6.23 -5.87
CA GLN A 122 -10.65 -7.68 -5.75
C GLN A 122 -11.51 -8.25 -6.86
N LEU A 123 -11.13 -9.40 -7.44
CA LEU A 123 -11.96 -10.05 -8.46
C LEU A 123 -13.24 -10.64 -7.86
N ASP A 124 -13.15 -11.12 -6.63
CA ASP A 124 -14.26 -11.68 -5.87
C ASP A 124 -14.81 -10.61 -4.89
N PRO A 125 -16.08 -10.21 -4.99
CA PRO A 125 -16.71 -9.33 -4.01
C PRO A 125 -16.64 -9.85 -2.58
N ALA A 126 -16.70 -11.16 -2.37
CA ALA A 126 -16.60 -11.71 -1.01
C ALA A 126 -15.21 -11.45 -0.40
N ALA A 127 -14.14 -11.48 -1.20
CA ALA A 127 -12.80 -11.13 -0.75
C ALA A 127 -12.70 -9.64 -0.39
N GLN A 128 -13.39 -8.76 -1.11
CA GLN A 128 -13.48 -7.33 -0.81
C GLN A 128 -14.20 -7.08 0.52
N THR A 129 -15.39 -7.65 0.72
CA THR A 129 -16.12 -7.55 1.99
C THR A 129 -15.31 -8.13 3.15
N GLN A 130 -14.61 -9.24 2.93
CA GLN A 130 -13.73 -9.83 3.94
C GLN A 130 -12.57 -8.89 4.27
N LEU A 131 -11.97 -8.24 3.27
CA LEU A 131 -10.93 -7.24 3.44
C LEU A 131 -11.37 -6.14 4.43
N GLU A 132 -12.50 -5.53 4.12
CA GLU A 132 -13.05 -4.41 4.88
C GLU A 132 -13.40 -4.83 6.31
N SER A 133 -13.96 -6.03 6.49
CA SER A 133 -14.34 -6.56 7.81
C SER A 133 -13.17 -6.77 8.79
N ARG A 134 -11.91 -6.83 8.32
CA ARG A 134 -10.74 -6.91 9.22
C ARG A 134 -10.20 -5.56 9.64
N ILE A 135 -10.53 -4.54 8.88
CA ILE A 135 -10.05 -3.17 9.08
C ILE A 135 -11.09 -2.42 9.92
N TYR A 136 -12.35 -2.46 9.46
CA TYR A 136 -13.48 -1.90 10.16
C TYR A 136 -14.10 -2.95 11.09
N ARG A 137 -14.05 -2.70 12.41
CA ARG A 137 -14.72 -3.53 13.40
C ARG A 137 -15.73 -2.71 14.20
N PRO A 138 -17.02 -3.11 14.26
CA PRO A 138 -18.02 -2.43 15.06
C PRO A 138 -17.56 -2.28 16.52
N GLY A 139 -17.57 -1.06 17.03
CA GLY A 139 -17.11 -0.71 18.38
C GLY A 139 -15.75 0.01 18.43
N GLN A 140 -15.06 0.18 17.29
CA GLN A 140 -13.96 1.15 17.20
C GLN A 140 -14.48 2.58 17.37
N THR A 141 -13.72 3.39 18.11
CA THR A 141 -14.03 4.81 18.35
C THR A 141 -13.36 5.76 17.36
N ARG A 142 -12.37 5.27 16.60
CA ARG A 142 -11.67 6.03 15.57
C ARG A 142 -12.33 5.78 14.21
N ASP A 143 -12.44 6.82 13.41
CA ASP A 143 -12.89 6.70 12.03
C ASP A 143 -11.89 5.88 11.23
N VAL A 144 -12.42 4.96 10.42
CA VAL A 144 -11.66 4.08 9.54
C VAL A 144 -11.95 4.48 8.11
N ARG A 145 -10.90 4.80 7.36
CA ARG A 145 -10.96 5.16 5.94
C ARG A 145 -10.38 4.03 5.09
N ILE A 146 -11.14 3.53 4.11
CA ILE A 146 -10.65 2.56 3.13
C ILE A 146 -10.63 3.24 1.76
N VAL A 147 -9.44 3.37 1.17
CA VAL A 147 -9.20 4.04 -0.10
C VAL A 147 -8.89 3.01 -1.16
N HIS A 148 -9.75 2.93 -2.17
CA HIS A 148 -9.63 2.02 -3.29
C HIS A 148 -8.97 2.69 -4.48
N LEU A 149 -7.81 2.18 -4.88
CA LEU A 149 -7.13 2.62 -6.09
C LEU A 149 -7.46 1.68 -7.24
N TYR A 150 -7.88 2.26 -8.35
CA TYR A 150 -8.07 1.56 -9.61
C TYR A 150 -7.71 2.49 -10.78
N MET A 151 -7.35 1.91 -11.92
CA MET A 151 -7.03 2.65 -13.13
C MET A 151 -8.28 2.79 -14.02
N SER A 152 -8.74 4.02 -14.26
CA SER A 152 -9.82 4.33 -15.19
C SER A 152 -9.50 3.91 -16.63
N GLY A 153 -10.52 3.51 -17.39
CA GLY A 153 -10.35 3.03 -18.77
C GLY A 153 -9.65 1.68 -18.90
N THR A 154 -9.44 0.95 -17.79
CA THR A 154 -8.78 -0.36 -17.79
C THR A 154 -9.73 -1.48 -17.34
N ILE A 155 -9.21 -2.72 -17.25
CA ILE A 155 -9.95 -3.84 -16.69
C ILE A 155 -10.31 -3.62 -15.22
N GLU A 156 -9.52 -2.84 -14.47
CA GLU A 156 -9.78 -2.56 -13.05
C GLU A 156 -11.10 -1.81 -12.87
N GLU A 157 -11.33 -0.77 -13.67
CA GLU A 157 -12.61 -0.04 -13.66
C GLU A 157 -13.81 -0.97 -13.93
N ARG A 158 -13.68 -1.92 -14.86
CA ARG A 158 -14.72 -2.92 -15.13
C ARG A 158 -14.91 -3.91 -13.97
N ILE A 159 -13.90 -4.14 -13.15
CA ILE A 159 -14.02 -4.97 -11.95
C ILE A 159 -14.77 -4.16 -10.90
N VAL A 160 -14.35 -2.92 -10.62
CA VAL A 160 -15.02 -2.02 -9.65
C VAL A 160 -16.50 -1.86 -9.98
N GLN A 161 -16.87 -1.64 -11.25
CA GLN A 161 -18.27 -1.51 -11.69
C GLN A 161 -19.16 -2.75 -11.45
N ARG A 162 -18.56 -3.93 -11.20
CA ARG A 162 -19.31 -5.15 -10.88
C ARG A 162 -19.53 -5.34 -9.39
N HIS A 163 -18.80 -4.63 -8.54
CA HIS A 163 -19.02 -4.71 -7.10
C HIS A 163 -20.19 -3.81 -6.72
N PRO A 164 -21.18 -4.34 -5.99
CA PRO A 164 -22.37 -3.59 -5.61
C PRO A 164 -22.09 -2.48 -4.58
N ASP A 165 -20.96 -2.58 -3.88
CA ASP A 165 -20.64 -1.73 -2.72
C ASP A 165 -19.80 -0.49 -3.09
N PHE A 166 -19.30 -0.39 -4.32
CA PHE A 166 -18.60 0.81 -4.77
C PHE A 166 -19.59 1.90 -5.19
N VAL A 167 -19.65 2.97 -4.40
CA VAL A 167 -20.28 4.23 -4.79
C VAL A 167 -19.23 5.08 -5.49
N PHE A 168 -19.49 5.41 -6.75
CA PHE A 168 -18.65 6.33 -7.52
C PHE A 168 -19.23 7.75 -7.34
N GLU A 169 -18.47 8.64 -6.71
CA GLU A 169 -18.77 10.08 -6.68
C GLU A 169 -18.24 10.80 -7.92
#